data_AF-A0A822YQ55-F1
#
_entry.id   AF-A0A822YQ55-F1
#
_cell.length_a   1.000
_cell.length_b   1.000
_cell.length_c   1.000
_cell.angle_alpha   90.00
_cell.angle_beta   90.00
_cell.angle_gamma   90.00
#
_symmetry.space_group_name_H-M   'P 1'
#
loop_
_entity.id
_entity.type
_entity.pdbx_description
1 polymer ?
#
loop_
_entity_poly.entity_id
_entity_poly.type
_entity_poly.pdbx_seq_one_letter_code
_entity_poly.pdbx_strand_id
1 'polypeptide(L)'
;MSIVKHLNPNENRKRKWIQKQSIDFGQEKEVDVNDNLELELSFYIQAKEGTRQIFEILQLMRLPFLRLPDYHAEMVKTDANMEKEKIKLLEEKKKIEAEERRKDREIKKQYRTTHSECGTP
;
A
#
# COMPACT_ATOMS: atom_id res chain seq x y z
N MET A 1 -51.49 9.84 4.66
CA MET A 1 -50.53 10.62 5.48
C MET A 1 -49.13 10.32 4.99
N SER A 2 -48.68 11.05 3.96
CA SER A 2 -47.34 10.87 3.40
C SER A 2 -46.36 11.68 4.24
N ILE A 3 -45.60 10.99 5.09
CA ILE A 3 -44.51 11.58 5.86
C ILE A 3 -43.34 11.82 4.89
N VAL A 4 -43.43 12.89 4.12
CA VAL A 4 -42.25 13.47 3.46
C VAL A 4 -41.45 14.14 4.57
N LYS A 5 -40.57 13.36 5.23
CA LYS A 5 -39.54 13.93 6.09
C LYS A 5 -38.74 14.88 5.22
N HIS A 6 -38.87 16.17 5.43
CA HIS A 6 -37.95 17.17 4.91
C HIS A 6 -36.58 16.88 5.54
N LEU A 7 -35.83 15.96 4.92
CA LEU A 7 -34.47 15.66 5.29
C LEU A 7 -33.63 16.90 5.00
N ASN A 8 -32.79 17.28 5.96
CA ASN A 8 -31.88 18.39 5.86
C ASN A 8 -31.04 18.25 4.55
N PRO A 9 -30.82 19.32 3.77
CA PRO A 9 -30.01 19.28 2.54
C PRO A 9 -28.64 18.60 2.72
N ASN A 10 -28.03 18.74 3.91
CA ASN A 10 -26.77 18.07 4.25
C ASN A 10 -26.92 16.56 4.48
N GLU A 11 -28.05 16.11 5.06
CA GLU A 11 -28.34 14.67 5.21
C GLU A 11 -28.66 14.01 3.87
N ASN A 12 -29.32 14.74 2.96
CA ASN A 12 -29.58 14.24 1.61
C ASN A 12 -28.27 14.06 0.83
N ARG A 13 -27.34 15.01 0.94
CA ARG A 13 -25.98 14.88 0.37
C ARG A 13 -25.22 13.71 0.97
N LYS A 14 -25.29 13.52 2.30
CA LYS A 14 -24.68 12.38 3.01
C LYS A 14 -25.25 11.04 2.53
N ARG A 15 -26.58 10.89 2.46
CA ARG A 15 -27.23 9.67 1.95
C ARG A 15 -26.87 9.38 0.50
N LYS A 16 -26.89 10.40 -0.35
CA LYS A 16 -26.56 10.27 -1.79
C LYS A 16 -25.13 9.77 -1.99
N TRP A 17 -24.17 10.27 -1.21
CA TRP A 17 -22.77 9.80 -1.31
C TRP A 17 -22.60 8.39 -0.73
N ILE A 18 -23.20 8.07 0.41
CA ILE A 18 -23.15 6.71 1.00
C ILE A 18 -23.69 5.64 0.04
N GLN A 19 -24.64 5.99 -0.83
CA GLN A 19 -25.14 5.07 -1.86
C GLN A 19 -24.20 4.95 -3.06
N LYS A 20 -23.51 6.03 -3.45
CA LYS A 20 -22.60 6.04 -4.60
C LYS A 20 -21.26 5.36 -4.25
N GLN A 21 -20.70 5.68 -3.09
CA GLN A 21 -19.37 5.27 -2.58
C GLN A 21 -18.24 5.34 -3.62
N SER A 22 -18.35 6.24 -4.61
CA SER A 22 -17.37 6.41 -5.67
C SER A 22 -16.83 7.84 -5.67
N ILE A 23 -15.55 7.96 -6.02
CA ILE A 23 -14.90 9.23 -6.34
C ILE A 23 -14.37 9.11 -7.76
N ASP A 24 -14.62 10.17 -8.52
CA ASP A 24 -14.16 10.26 -9.90
C ASP A 24 -12.80 10.96 -9.87
N PHE A 25 -11.74 10.27 -10.31
CA PHE A 25 -10.38 10.80 -10.32
C PHE A 25 -10.03 11.29 -11.72
N GLY A 26 -9.79 12.59 -11.86
CA GLY A 26 -9.30 13.18 -13.11
C GLY A 26 -7.81 12.87 -13.26
N GLN A 27 -7.47 11.84 -14.04
CA GLN A 27 -6.08 11.52 -14.34
C GLN A 27 -5.65 12.22 -15.64
N GLU A 28 -4.78 13.22 -15.52
CA GLU A 28 -4.20 13.94 -16.67
C GLU A 28 -2.89 13.34 -17.18
N LYS A 29 -2.35 12.31 -16.50
CA LYS A 29 -1.03 11.77 -16.84
C LYS A 29 -1.15 10.77 -17.99
N GLU A 30 -0.64 11.16 -19.16
CA GLU A 30 -0.39 10.26 -20.29
C GLU A 30 0.76 9.31 -19.92
N VAL A 31 0.51 8.01 -19.99
CA VAL A 31 1.48 6.96 -19.63
C VAL A 31 1.67 6.06 -20.85
N ASP A 32 2.92 5.69 -21.16
CA ASP A 32 3.21 4.74 -22.22
C ASP A 32 2.70 3.35 -21.82
N VAL A 33 1.85 2.77 -22.65
CA VAL A 33 1.23 1.44 -22.41
C VAL A 33 2.28 0.32 -22.45
N ASN A 34 3.44 0.56 -23.07
CA ASN A 34 4.50 -0.44 -23.16
C ASN A 34 5.39 -0.51 -21.91
N ASP A 35 5.37 0.51 -21.04
CA ASP A 35 6.06 0.48 -19.75
C ASP A 35 5.10 0.07 -18.64
N ASN A 36 5.10 -1.23 -18.32
CA ASN A 36 4.23 -1.79 -17.29
C ASN A 36 4.57 -1.26 -15.88
N LEU A 37 5.81 -0.88 -15.60
CA LEU A 37 6.20 -0.38 -14.28
C LEU A 37 5.63 1.02 -14.04
N GLU A 38 5.73 1.90 -15.03
CA GLU A 38 5.13 3.24 -14.95
C GLU A 38 3.60 3.18 -14.92
N LEU A 39 3.00 2.24 -15.66
CA LEU A 39 1.57 2.00 -15.65
C LEU A 39 1.08 1.54 -14.28
N GLU A 40 1.72 0.54 -13.67
CA GLU A 40 1.39 0.07 -12.32
C GLU A 40 1.53 1.19 -11.27
N LEU A 41 2.58 1.99 -11.37
CA LEU A 41 2.78 3.14 -10.50
C LEU A 41 1.65 4.18 -10.65
N SER A 42 1.19 4.42 -11.87
CA SER A 42 0.08 5.35 -12.12
C SER A 42 -1.22 4.89 -11.46
N PHE A 43 -1.56 3.60 -11.56
CA PHE A 43 -2.73 3.02 -10.90
C PHE A 43 -2.61 3.07 -9.38
N TYR A 44 -1.43 2.79 -8.85
CA TYR A 44 -1.18 2.89 -7.42
C TYR A 44 -1.39 4.32 -6.89
N ILE A 45 -0.87 5.33 -7.59
CA ILE A 45 -1.02 6.74 -7.21
C ILE A 45 -2.51 7.14 -7.26
N GLN A 46 -3.21 6.79 -8.34
CA GLN A 46 -4.64 7.05 -8.49
C GLN A 46 -5.46 6.45 -7.33
N ALA A 47 -5.23 5.17 -7.02
CA ALA A 47 -5.93 4.49 -5.93
C ALA A 47 -5.60 5.09 -4.55
N LYS A 48 -4.33 5.42 -4.32
CA LYS A 48 -3.87 6.03 -3.06
C LYS A 48 -4.52 7.40 -2.84
N GLU A 49 -4.52 8.25 -3.85
CA GLU A 49 -5.07 9.60 -3.74
C GLU A 49 -6.60 9.59 -3.67
N GLY A 50 -7.27 8.72 -4.44
CA GLY A 50 -8.70 8.49 -4.31
C GLY A 50 -9.08 8.03 -2.90
N THR A 51 -8.29 7.12 -2.31
CA THR A 51 -8.49 6.68 -0.93
C THR A 51 -8.33 7.83 0.07
N ARG A 52 -7.32 8.69 -0.10
CA ARG A 52 -7.12 9.88 0.74
C ARG A 52 -8.35 10.79 0.76
N GLN A 53 -8.91 11.08 -0.41
CA GLN A 53 -10.13 11.90 -0.53
C GLN A 53 -11.34 11.23 0.13
N ILE A 54 -11.51 9.92 -0.02
CA ILE A 54 -12.58 9.16 0.66
C ILE A 54 -12.42 9.27 2.18
N PHE A 55 -11.21 9.15 2.70
CA PHE A 55 -10.94 9.26 4.14
C PHE A 55 -11.38 10.62 4.70
N GLU A 56 -11.09 11.72 4.00
CA GLU A 56 -11.53 13.05 4.42
C GLU A 56 -13.06 13.15 4.47
N ILE A 57 -13.75 12.63 3.46
CA ILE A 57 -15.21 12.61 3.41
C ILE A 57 -15.80 11.78 4.57
N LEU A 58 -15.24 10.60 4.84
CA LEU A 58 -15.70 9.71 5.92
C LEU A 58 -15.48 10.34 7.31
N GLN A 59 -14.34 11.02 7.50
CA GLN A 59 -14.05 11.77 8.73
C GLN A 59 -15.03 12.93 8.94
N LEU A 60 -15.28 13.74 7.90
CA LEU A 60 -16.27 14.82 7.95
C LEU A 60 -17.68 14.31 8.29
N MET A 61 -18.03 13.13 7.78
CA MET A 61 -19.31 12.47 8.05
C MET A 61 -19.38 11.75 9.41
N ARG A 62 -18.26 11.66 10.13
CA ARG A 62 -18.10 10.91 11.40
C ARG A 62 -18.52 9.45 11.29
N LEU A 63 -18.11 8.77 10.21
CA LEU A 63 -18.36 7.35 10.01
C LEU A 63 -17.12 6.52 10.40
N PRO A 64 -17.28 5.40 11.13
CA PRO A 64 -16.17 4.48 11.36
C PRO A 64 -15.81 3.75 10.06
N PHE A 65 -14.54 3.76 9.70
CA PHE A 65 -14.06 3.16 8.44
C PHE A 65 -12.87 2.23 8.63
N LEU A 66 -12.16 2.31 9.77
CA LEU A 66 -11.08 1.39 10.10
C LEU A 66 -11.67 0.11 10.68
N ARG A 67 -11.06 -1.02 10.29
CA ARG A 67 -11.31 -2.30 10.92
C ARG A 67 -10.84 -2.24 12.37
N LEU A 68 -11.72 -2.61 13.32
CA LEU A 68 -11.31 -2.76 14.71
C LEU A 68 -10.35 -3.97 14.85
N PRO A 69 -9.32 -3.89 15.70
CA PRO A 69 -8.34 -4.97 15.88
C PRO A 69 -8.96 -6.31 16.28
N ASP A 70 -10.06 -6.28 17.04
CA ASP A 70 -10.75 -7.45 17.61
C ASP A 70 -12.03 -7.84 16.82
N TYR A 71 -12.17 -7.35 15.59
CA TYR A 71 -13.30 -7.71 14.72
C TYR A 71 -12.94 -8.88 13.79
N HIS A 72 -13.21 -10.09 14.25
CA HIS A 72 -12.99 -11.33 13.51
C HIS A 72 -14.18 -11.62 12.59
N ALA A 73 -13.96 -11.49 11.28
CA ALA A 73 -14.90 -11.84 10.22
C ALA A 73 -14.15 -12.57 9.10
N GLU A 74 -14.86 -13.37 8.31
CA GLU A 74 -14.29 -14.10 7.18
C GLU A 74 -13.59 -13.14 6.21
N MET A 75 -12.37 -13.49 5.83
CA MET A 75 -11.51 -12.72 4.94
C MET A 75 -11.47 -13.35 3.56
N VAL A 76 -11.22 -12.52 2.53
CA VAL A 76 -11.09 -12.98 1.13
C VAL A 76 -10.02 -14.07 0.98
N LYS A 77 -8.94 -14.00 1.78
CA LYS A 77 -7.90 -15.02 1.86
C LYS A 77 -7.93 -15.70 3.23
N THR A 78 -7.73 -17.01 3.24
CA THR A 78 -7.60 -17.79 4.48
C THR A 78 -6.25 -17.56 5.16
N ASP A 79 -6.21 -17.70 6.48
CA ASP A 79 -4.99 -17.52 7.28
C ASP A 79 -3.88 -18.49 6.84
N ALA A 80 -4.22 -19.74 6.50
CA ALA A 80 -3.28 -20.72 5.98
C ALA A 80 -2.61 -20.29 4.66
N ASN A 81 -3.31 -19.55 3.80
CA ASN A 81 -2.72 -19.01 2.58
C ASN A 81 -1.81 -17.81 2.88
N MET A 82 -2.22 -16.92 3.78
CA MET A 82 -1.40 -15.79 4.22
C MET A 82 -0.13 -16.23 4.95
N GLU A 83 -0.19 -17.33 5.71
CA GLU A 83 0.97 -17.92 6.37
C GLU A 83 2.00 -18.42 5.34
N LYS A 84 1.56 -19.09 4.27
CA LYS A 84 2.44 -19.51 3.18
C LYS A 84 3.11 -18.32 2.48
N GLU A 85 2.35 -17.26 2.18
CA GLU A 85 2.90 -16.03 1.58
C GLU A 85 3.93 -15.38 2.51
N LYS A 86 3.63 -15.31 3.82
CA LYS A 86 4.54 -14.77 4.84
C LYS A 86 5.84 -15.57 4.95
N ILE A 87 5.78 -16.90 4.89
CA ILE A 87 6.97 -17.77 4.93
C ILE A 87 7.89 -17.47 3.74
N LYS A 88 7.34 -17.38 2.53
CA LYS A 88 8.11 -17.05 1.32
C LYS A 88 8.83 -15.71 1.44
N LEU A 89 8.13 -14.69 1.93
CA LEU A 89 8.72 -13.36 2.14
C LEU A 89 9.87 -13.39 3.15
N LEU A 90 9.73 -14.16 4.24
CA LEU A 90 10.78 -14.31 5.24
C LEU A 90 12.00 -15.06 4.68
N GLU A 91 11.78 -16.06 3.82
CA GLU A 91 12.86 -16.79 3.15
C GLU A 91 13.63 -15.89 2.17
N GLU A 92 12.94 -15.09 1.37
CA GLU A 92 13.56 -14.12 0.46
C GLU A 92 14.39 -13.09 1.23
N LYS A 93 13.84 -12.53 2.32
CA LYS A 93 14.58 -11.61 3.18
C LYS A 93 15.86 -12.22 3.74
N LYS A 94 15.81 -13.48 4.19
CA LYS A 94 17.00 -14.20 4.69
C LYS A 94 18.05 -14.40 3.60
N LYS A 95 17.63 -14.66 2.35
CA LYS A 95 18.55 -14.79 1.20
C LYS A 95 19.27 -13.47 0.92
N ILE A 96 18.53 -12.37 0.89
CA ILE A 96 19.10 -11.03 0.68
C ILE A 96 20.11 -10.69 1.78
N GLU A 97 19.75 -10.88 3.04
CA GLU A 97 20.64 -10.62 4.18
C GLU A 97 21.89 -11.53 4.16
N ALA A 98 21.77 -12.77 3.69
CA ALA A 98 22.91 -13.66 3.52
C ALA A 98 23.84 -13.17 2.40
N GLU A 99 23.29 -12.66 1.30
CA GLU A 99 24.07 -12.09 0.19
C GLU A 99 24.80 -10.80 0.59
N GLU A 100 24.11 -9.89 1.30
CA GLU A 100 24.73 -8.68 1.85
C GLU A 100 25.89 -9.01 2.79
N ARG A 101 25.69 -9.96 3.71
CA ARG A 101 26.77 -10.43 4.59
C ARG A 101 27.94 -11.07 3.85
N ARG A 102 27.71 -11.68 2.68
CA ARG A 102 28.80 -12.21 1.83
C ARG A 102 29.56 -11.07 1.18
N LYS A 103 28.86 -10.08 0.61
CA LYS A 103 29.47 -8.87 0.05
C LYS A 103 30.33 -8.14 1.08
N ASP A 104 29.83 -7.96 2.30
CA ASP A 104 30.60 -7.30 3.38
C ASP A 104 31.90 -8.06 3.74
N ARG A 105 31.85 -9.40 3.74
CA ARG A 105 33.04 -10.23 3.97
C ARG A 105 34.05 -10.10 2.83
N GLU A 106 33.58 -10.04 1.58
CA GLU A 106 34.41 -9.85 0.40
C GLU A 106 35.07 -8.47 0.39
N ILE A 107 34.31 -7.41 0.70
CA ILE A 107 34.83 -6.04 0.84
C ILE A 107 35.90 -5.99 1.93
N LYS A 108 35.65 -6.60 3.10
CA LYS A 108 36.65 -6.64 4.20
C LYS A 108 37.91 -7.40 3.80
N LYS A 109 37.78 -8.50 3.05
CA LYS A 109 38.92 -9.26 2.54
C LYS A 109 39.72 -8.42 1.54
N GLN A 110 39.04 -7.76 0.60
CA GLN A 110 39.68 -6.90 -0.39
C GLN A 110 40.42 -5.75 0.26
N TYR A 111 39.80 -5.06 1.23
CA TYR A 111 40.45 -4.01 2.01
C TYR A 111 41.72 -4.50 2.71
N ARG A 112 41.70 -5.71 3.28
CA ARG A 112 42.88 -6.30 3.92
C ARG A 112 43.99 -6.58 2.88
N THR A 113 43.64 -7.15 1.73
CA THR A 113 44.58 -7.45 0.65
C THR A 113 45.20 -6.18 0.09
N THR A 114 44.38 -5.17 -0.26
CA THR A 114 44.88 -3.89 -0.76
C THR A 114 45.71 -3.16 0.28
N HIS A 115 45.33 -3.18 1.57
CA HIS A 115 46.16 -2.58 2.62
C HIS A 115 47.49 -3.31 2.80
N SER A 116 47.54 -4.65 2.66
CA SER A 116 48.80 -5.40 2.70
C SER A 116 49.67 -5.17 1.47
N GLU A 117 49.07 -4.97 0.28
CA GLU A 117 49.78 -4.61 -0.95
C GLU A 117 50.26 -3.15 -0.94
N CYS A 118 49.53 -2.25 -0.27
CA CYS A 118 49.93 -0.86 -0.02
C CYS A 118 50.79 -0.70 1.25
N GLY A 119 51.19 -1.79 1.89
CA GLY A 119 52.32 -1.80 2.82
C GLY A 119 53.59 -1.45 2.03
N THR A 120 54.14 -0.27 2.34
CA THR A 120 55.28 0.42 1.70
C THR A 120 56.54 -0.44 1.52
N PRO A 121 57.53 -0.02 0.70
CA PRO A 121 58.89 -0.56 0.78
C PRO A 121 59.44 -0.60 2.22
#